data_AF-A0A3S3DEM5-F1
#
_entry.id   AF-A0A3S3DEM5-F1
#
_cell.length_a   1.000
_cell.length_b   1.000
_cell.length_c   1.000
_cell.angle_alpha   90.00
_cell.angle_beta   90.00
_cell.angle_gamma   90.00
#
_symmetry.space_group_name_H-M   'P 1'
#
loop_
_entity.id
_entity.type
_entity.pdbx_description
1 polymer ?
#
loop_
_entity_poly.entity_id
_entity_poly.type
_entity_poly.pdbx_seq_one_letter_code
_entity_poly.pdbx_strand_id
1 'polypeptide(L)'
;MLDKVSHGRPAGESLRELIAADATELSRQLQAHQARTFPPTAQKGMRLFTPGEAADFIGIHEGYLRQIVSEGHGPQPQANGRRMYSVEDIDRLRQVLDEANSKAPGKYIRHRRGGEKLQILSVMNFKGGSAKTTTAAHLAQFLSLRGYRVLAIDLDPQASLSAMFGHQPELDVGPSETIYGAIRYDSECRSILEIVRSTYTPNLHLVPGNLELMEFEHETPKVLTNRQPGTMFFARLGECLAEIEAAYDVVVIDCPPQLGFLTLSALCAATAVIITVHPQMLDVMSMSQFLLMTSDLLTVVENAGGNTDYDWMRYLVTRFEPNDGPQSQMAGFMRSIFGNRVLENSMLKSTAISDAGLTKQTLYEVERGQFTRGTYDRALESLTLVNGEIEELIRKTWGRK
;
A
#
# COMPACT_ATOMS: atom_id res chain seq x y z
N MET A 1 -46.02 18.59 -32.02
CA MET A 1 -45.33 19.81 -31.57
C MET A 1 -44.45 19.39 -30.41
N LEU A 2 -43.16 19.15 -30.68
CA LEU A 2 -42.16 18.79 -29.68
C LEU A 2 -41.39 20.06 -29.35
N ASP A 3 -41.65 20.63 -28.17
CA ASP A 3 -40.87 21.77 -27.67
C ASP A 3 -39.50 21.28 -27.18
N LYS A 4 -38.46 21.70 -27.91
CA LYS A 4 -37.07 21.58 -27.49
C LYS A 4 -36.82 22.58 -26.36
N VAL A 5 -36.54 22.08 -25.16
CA VAL A 5 -35.97 22.89 -24.07
C VAL A 5 -34.53 23.26 -24.45
N SER A 6 -34.33 24.46 -24.97
CA SER A 6 -33.00 25.03 -25.20
C SER A 6 -32.38 25.41 -23.86
N HIS A 7 -31.37 24.66 -23.43
CA HIS A 7 -30.47 25.08 -22.35
C HIS A 7 -29.53 26.14 -22.91
N GLY A 8 -29.98 27.39 -22.91
CA GLY A 8 -29.14 28.54 -23.25
C GLY A 8 -28.09 28.74 -22.16
N ARG A 9 -26.81 28.82 -22.54
CA ARG A 9 -25.73 29.28 -21.65
C ARG A 9 -26.10 30.66 -21.09
N PRO A 10 -26.03 30.89 -19.76
CA PRO A 10 -26.12 32.23 -19.21
C PRO A 10 -25.03 33.12 -19.84
N ALA A 11 -25.42 34.28 -20.34
CA ALA A 11 -24.47 35.22 -20.92
C ALA A 11 -23.59 35.80 -19.80
N GLY A 12 -22.28 35.55 -19.85
CA GLY A 12 -21.27 36.18 -18.98
C GLY A 12 -20.55 35.26 -17.99
N GLU A 13 -20.98 34.01 -17.85
CA GLU A 13 -20.32 33.06 -16.96
C GLU A 13 -19.07 32.47 -17.63
N SER A 14 -17.90 32.70 -17.04
CA SER A 14 -16.65 32.15 -17.55
C SER A 14 -16.61 30.64 -17.33
N LEU A 15 -15.93 29.90 -18.22
CA LEU A 15 -15.71 28.46 -18.05
C LEU A 15 -15.09 28.13 -16.67
N ARG A 16 -14.24 29.03 -16.16
CA ARG A 16 -13.64 28.92 -14.83
C ARG A 16 -14.68 28.95 -13.72
N GLU A 17 -15.63 29.89 -13.76
CA GLU A 17 -16.68 30.03 -12.74
C GLU A 17 -17.62 28.84 -12.76
N LEU A 18 -18.01 28.37 -13.96
CA LEU A 18 -18.83 27.18 -14.12
C LEU A 18 -18.16 25.93 -13.53
N ILE A 19 -16.89 25.68 -13.88
CA ILE A 19 -16.13 24.53 -13.33
C ILE A 19 -15.99 24.64 -11.81
N ALA A 20 -15.73 25.84 -11.28
CA ALA A 20 -15.59 26.03 -9.83
C ALA A 20 -16.93 25.82 -9.09
N ALA A 21 -18.05 26.29 -9.66
CA ALA A 21 -19.38 26.08 -9.12
C ALA A 21 -19.76 24.59 -9.13
N ASP A 22 -19.54 23.90 -10.26
CA ASP A 22 -19.80 22.47 -10.40
C ASP A 22 -18.94 21.64 -9.42
N ALA A 23 -17.65 21.97 -9.27
CA ALA A 23 -16.76 21.31 -8.33
C ALA A 23 -17.22 21.51 -6.87
N THR A 24 -17.64 22.73 -6.52
CA THR A 24 -18.13 23.04 -5.17
C THR A 24 -19.42 22.29 -4.86
N GLU A 25 -20.38 22.27 -5.79
CA GLU A 25 -21.64 21.55 -5.62
C GLU A 25 -21.43 20.03 -5.56
N LEU A 26 -20.57 19.48 -6.42
CA LEU A 26 -20.22 18.06 -6.39
C LEU A 26 -19.56 17.67 -5.07
N SER A 27 -18.59 18.45 -4.59
CA SER A 27 -17.93 18.24 -3.30
C SER A 27 -18.95 18.24 -2.15
N ARG A 28 -19.86 19.23 -2.13
CA ARG A 28 -20.92 19.34 -1.13
C ARG A 28 -21.87 18.14 -1.15
N GLN A 29 -22.28 17.68 -2.34
CA GLN A 29 -23.15 16.51 -2.49
C GLN A 29 -22.45 15.22 -2.08
N LEU A 30 -21.17 15.06 -2.42
CA LEU A 30 -20.36 13.91 -2.01
C LEU A 30 -20.19 13.87 -0.49
N GLN A 31 -19.87 14.99 0.16
CA GLN A 31 -19.80 15.10 1.62
C GLN A 31 -21.15 14.76 2.26
N ALA A 32 -22.27 15.27 1.72
CA ALA A 32 -23.61 14.99 2.23
C ALA A 32 -24.06 13.53 2.01
N HIS A 33 -23.63 12.89 0.91
CA HIS A 33 -23.87 11.47 0.65
C HIS A 33 -23.02 10.59 1.58
N GLN A 34 -21.76 10.97 1.80
CA GLN A 34 -20.84 10.27 2.69
C GLN A 34 -21.31 10.33 4.14
N ALA A 35 -21.69 11.50 4.66
CA ALA A 35 -22.23 11.62 6.03
C ALA A 35 -23.49 10.77 6.26
N ARG A 36 -24.25 10.45 5.21
CA ARG A 36 -25.42 9.56 5.25
C ARG A 36 -25.06 8.08 5.14
N THR A 37 -24.01 7.74 4.39
CA THR A 37 -23.60 6.34 4.11
C THR A 37 -22.64 5.82 5.18
N PHE A 38 -21.80 6.68 5.73
CA PHE A 38 -20.82 6.40 6.77
C PHE A 38 -20.97 7.48 7.85
N PRO A 39 -21.74 7.21 8.93
CA PRO A 39 -21.85 8.13 10.05
C PRO A 39 -20.46 8.52 10.56
N PRO A 40 -20.22 9.76 11.01
CA PRO A 40 -18.91 10.20 11.51
C PRO A 40 -18.37 9.37 12.70
N THR A 41 -19.22 8.54 13.31
CA THR A 41 -18.87 7.61 14.39
C THR A 41 -18.57 6.17 13.93
N ALA A 42 -18.77 5.84 12.65
CA ALA A 42 -18.48 4.53 12.09
C ALA A 42 -16.97 4.38 11.86
N GLN A 43 -16.25 4.00 12.91
CA GLN A 43 -14.84 3.69 12.81
C GLN A 43 -14.66 2.32 12.15
N LYS A 44 -13.84 2.26 11.10
CA LYS A 44 -13.35 0.99 10.59
C LYS A 44 -12.56 0.28 11.70
N GLY A 45 -12.63 -1.04 11.70
CA GLY A 45 -11.94 -1.87 12.67
C GLY A 45 -11.58 -3.22 12.08
N MET A 46 -10.66 -3.90 12.75
CA MET A 46 -10.28 -5.26 12.38
C MET A 46 -11.32 -6.26 12.89
N ARG A 47 -11.63 -7.27 12.07
CA ARG A 47 -12.36 -8.45 12.55
C ARG A 47 -11.51 -9.27 13.52
N LEU A 48 -12.15 -10.19 14.22
CA LEU A 48 -11.43 -11.19 14.99
C LEU A 48 -10.99 -12.37 14.11
N PHE A 49 -9.88 -12.98 14.46
CA PHE A 49 -9.27 -14.09 13.76
C PHE A 49 -9.58 -15.42 14.45
N THR A 50 -9.71 -16.47 13.65
CA THR A 50 -9.82 -17.85 14.15
C THR A 50 -8.46 -18.32 14.73
N PRO A 51 -8.43 -19.40 15.52
CA PRO A 51 -7.17 -19.94 16.03
C PRO A 51 -6.16 -20.30 14.93
N GLY A 52 -6.61 -20.83 13.80
CA GLY A 52 -5.76 -21.16 12.65
C GLY A 52 -5.10 -19.91 12.06
N GLU A 53 -5.91 -18.88 11.76
CA GLU A 53 -5.40 -17.60 11.25
C GLU A 53 -4.42 -16.92 12.23
N ALA A 54 -4.75 -16.91 13.53
CA ALA A 54 -3.87 -16.36 14.56
C ALA A 54 -2.53 -17.11 14.61
N ALA A 55 -2.56 -18.45 14.57
CA ALA A 55 -1.36 -19.27 14.55
C ALA A 55 -0.50 -19.00 13.30
N ASP A 56 -1.14 -18.89 12.13
CA ASP A 56 -0.48 -18.58 10.86
C ASP A 56 0.21 -17.21 10.90
N PHE A 57 -0.47 -16.18 11.41
CA PHE A 57 0.10 -14.84 11.57
C PHE A 57 1.29 -14.82 12.54
N ILE A 58 1.23 -15.56 13.65
CA ILE A 58 2.36 -15.72 14.57
C ILE A 58 3.51 -16.48 13.88
N GLY A 59 3.19 -17.46 13.04
CA GLY A 59 4.14 -18.38 12.42
C GLY A 59 4.39 -19.62 13.27
N ILE A 60 3.35 -20.15 13.90
CA ILE A 60 3.36 -21.39 14.68
C ILE A 60 2.25 -22.32 14.24
N HIS A 61 2.34 -23.59 14.62
CA HIS A 61 1.25 -24.55 14.40
C HIS A 61 0.10 -24.27 15.37
N GLU A 62 -1.15 -24.40 14.91
CA GLU A 62 -2.35 -24.13 15.73
C GLU A 62 -2.38 -24.96 17.03
N GLY A 63 -1.93 -26.22 16.97
CA GLY A 63 -1.83 -27.07 18.16
C GLY A 63 -0.93 -26.49 19.26
N TYR A 64 0.16 -25.81 18.89
CA TYR A 64 1.05 -25.15 19.85
C TYR A 64 0.38 -23.89 20.42
N LEU A 65 -0.32 -23.12 19.59
CA LEU A 65 -1.13 -22.00 20.08
C LEU A 65 -2.15 -22.46 21.14
N ARG A 66 -2.85 -23.58 20.89
CA ARG A 66 -3.81 -24.14 21.86
C ARG A 66 -3.15 -24.49 23.20
N GLN A 67 -1.92 -24.99 23.19
CA GLN A 67 -1.16 -25.28 24.41
C GLN A 67 -0.86 -23.99 25.20
N ILE A 68 -0.29 -22.97 24.56
CA ILE A 68 0.02 -21.68 25.19
C ILE A 68 -1.23 -21.02 25.77
N VAL A 69 -2.34 -21.13 25.07
CA VAL A 69 -3.64 -20.61 25.51
C VAL A 69 -4.17 -21.39 26.73
N SER A 70 -3.90 -22.70 26.81
CA SER A 70 -4.26 -23.51 27.99
C SER A 70 -3.43 -23.17 29.23
N GLU A 71 -2.23 -22.64 29.02
CA GLU A 71 -1.35 -22.11 30.08
C GLU A 71 -1.77 -20.71 30.56
N GLY A 72 -2.80 -20.11 29.95
CA GLY A 72 -3.42 -18.87 30.42
C GLY A 72 -3.05 -17.61 29.63
N HIS A 73 -2.29 -17.72 28.54
CA HIS A 73 -1.74 -16.58 27.81
C HIS A 73 -2.63 -16.05 26.65
N GLY A 74 -3.86 -16.54 26.49
CA GLY A 74 -4.75 -16.19 25.37
C GLY A 74 -6.09 -15.54 25.76
N PRO A 75 -6.85 -15.03 24.78
CA PRO A 75 -8.14 -14.37 25.02
C PRO A 75 -9.17 -15.35 25.58
N GLN A 76 -10.11 -14.83 26.38
CA GLN A 76 -11.19 -15.66 26.92
C GLN A 76 -12.11 -16.17 25.79
N PRO A 77 -12.65 -17.39 25.93
CA PRO A 77 -13.63 -17.89 24.97
C PRO A 77 -14.91 -17.02 24.99
N GLN A 78 -15.50 -16.83 23.83
CA GLN A 78 -16.80 -16.20 23.68
C GLN A 78 -17.90 -17.10 24.29
N ALA A 79 -19.11 -16.56 24.44
CA ALA A 79 -20.26 -17.29 25.02
C ALA A 79 -20.61 -18.60 24.28
N ASN A 80 -20.25 -18.72 23.00
CA ASN A 80 -20.43 -19.93 22.19
C ASN A 80 -19.28 -20.95 22.35
N GLY A 81 -18.35 -20.73 23.28
CA GLY A 81 -17.16 -21.55 23.52
C GLY A 81 -16.03 -21.38 22.53
N ARG A 82 -16.20 -20.59 21.45
CA ARG A 82 -15.15 -20.33 20.47
C ARG A 82 -14.18 -19.28 20.98
N ARG A 83 -12.89 -19.47 20.70
CA ARG A 83 -11.86 -18.45 20.92
C ARG A 83 -11.58 -17.74 19.61
N MET A 84 -11.65 -16.42 19.66
CA MET A 84 -11.37 -15.51 18.56
C MET A 84 -10.31 -14.53 19.06
N TYR A 85 -9.42 -14.09 18.18
CA TYR A 85 -8.23 -13.32 18.53
C TYR A 85 -8.29 -11.95 17.88
N SER A 86 -8.07 -10.88 18.63
CA SER A 86 -7.81 -9.57 18.05
C SER A 86 -6.36 -9.48 17.54
N VAL A 87 -6.01 -8.41 16.83
CA VAL A 87 -4.62 -8.17 16.43
C VAL A 87 -3.72 -7.97 17.66
N GLU A 88 -4.23 -7.30 18.70
CA GLU A 88 -3.53 -7.08 19.96
C GLU A 88 -3.31 -8.38 20.73
N ASP A 89 -4.25 -9.33 20.68
CA ASP A 89 -4.07 -10.67 21.26
C ASP A 89 -2.92 -11.40 20.55
N ILE A 90 -2.86 -11.32 19.22
CA ILE A 90 -1.80 -11.93 18.40
C ILE A 90 -0.43 -11.31 18.76
N ASP A 91 -0.35 -9.99 18.89
CA ASP A 91 0.89 -9.31 19.28
C ASP A 91 1.34 -9.63 20.71
N ARG A 92 0.40 -9.69 21.66
CA ARG A 92 0.71 -10.12 23.04
C ARG A 92 1.24 -11.54 23.06
N LEU A 93 0.64 -12.44 22.29
CA LEU A 93 1.11 -13.82 22.18
C LEU A 93 2.52 -13.91 21.59
N ARG A 94 2.88 -13.05 20.62
CA ARG A 94 4.27 -12.95 20.13
C ARG A 94 5.24 -12.58 21.24
N GLN A 95 4.91 -11.61 22.08
CA GLN A 95 5.75 -11.19 23.20
C GLN A 95 5.96 -12.34 24.19
N VAL A 96 4.87 -12.99 24.62
CA VAL A 96 4.93 -14.16 25.52
C VAL A 96 5.82 -15.27 24.94
N LEU A 97 5.65 -15.58 23.66
CA LEU A 97 6.43 -16.62 22.99
C LEU A 97 7.91 -16.26 22.87
N ASP A 98 8.22 -14.98 22.64
CA ASP A 98 9.60 -14.51 22.51
C ASP A 98 10.32 -14.49 23.88
N GLU A 99 9.65 -14.02 24.93
CA GLU A 99 10.15 -14.04 26.31
C GLU A 99 10.43 -15.46 26.82
N ALA A 100 9.56 -16.41 26.48
CA ALA A 100 9.75 -17.83 26.81
C ALA A 100 10.91 -18.47 26.01
N ASN A 101 11.29 -17.90 24.87
CA ASN A 101 12.28 -18.47 23.96
C ASN A 101 13.70 -17.90 24.15
N SER A 102 14.30 -18.22 25.31
CA SER A 102 15.66 -17.81 25.66
C SER A 102 16.76 -18.24 24.67
N LYS A 103 16.52 -19.27 23.86
CA LYS A 103 17.50 -19.80 22.89
C LYS A 103 17.55 -19.04 21.57
N ALA A 104 16.46 -18.34 21.21
CA ALA A 104 16.37 -17.58 19.97
C ALA A 104 15.50 -16.34 20.18
N PRO A 105 16.02 -15.32 20.89
CA PRO A 105 15.31 -14.06 21.10
C PRO A 105 15.03 -13.36 19.77
N GLY A 106 13.89 -12.69 19.68
CA GLY A 106 13.38 -12.04 18.47
C GLY A 106 12.92 -13.00 17.39
N LYS A 107 12.59 -14.26 17.72
CA LYS A 107 12.03 -15.21 16.75
C LYS A 107 10.59 -14.86 16.40
N TYR A 108 9.82 -14.41 17.38
CA TYR A 108 8.40 -14.11 17.23
C TYR A 108 8.14 -12.61 17.09
N ILE A 109 9.05 -11.78 17.61
CA ILE A 109 9.08 -10.34 17.35
C ILE A 109 9.87 -10.10 16.06
N ARG A 110 9.18 -9.68 14.99
CA ARG A 110 9.79 -9.60 13.64
C ARG A 110 10.53 -8.32 13.35
N HIS A 111 10.67 -7.43 14.33
CA HIS A 111 11.34 -6.15 14.17
C HIS A 111 12.76 -6.28 13.62
N ARG A 112 13.22 -5.23 12.95
CA ARG A 112 14.60 -5.12 12.49
C ARG A 112 15.57 -5.20 13.67
N ARG A 113 16.69 -5.86 13.43
CA ARG A 113 17.81 -6.06 14.37
C ARG A 113 18.97 -5.16 13.98
N GLY A 114 19.94 -5.00 14.89
CA GLY A 114 21.13 -4.17 14.64
C GLY A 114 21.83 -4.55 13.33
N GLY A 115 22.01 -3.57 12.45
CA GLY A 115 22.64 -3.74 11.13
C GLY A 115 21.67 -4.06 9.98
N GLU A 116 20.40 -4.35 10.25
CA GLU A 116 19.39 -4.53 9.21
C GLU A 116 18.82 -3.19 8.78
N LYS A 117 18.91 -2.87 7.49
CA LYS A 117 18.40 -1.61 6.93
C LYS A 117 16.88 -1.60 6.77
N LEU A 118 16.29 -0.39 6.73
CA LEU A 118 14.88 -0.23 6.41
C LEU A 118 14.61 -0.79 5.02
N GLN A 119 13.48 -1.47 4.84
CA GLN A 119 13.05 -1.93 3.52
C GLN A 119 11.95 -1.02 3.00
N ILE A 120 12.23 -0.30 1.92
CA ILE A 120 11.30 0.65 1.29
C ILE A 120 10.84 0.01 -0.01
N LEU A 121 9.61 -0.47 -0.04
CA LEU A 121 9.01 -1.19 -1.16
C LEU A 121 8.09 -0.26 -1.93
N SER A 122 8.47 0.09 -3.15
CA SER A 122 7.61 0.87 -4.04
C SER A 122 6.81 -0.06 -4.96
N VAL A 123 5.47 0.04 -4.88
CA VAL A 123 4.54 -0.69 -5.74
C VAL A 123 4.13 0.22 -6.89
N MET A 124 4.44 -0.17 -8.13
CA MET A 124 4.26 0.69 -9.29
C MET A 124 3.81 -0.07 -10.55
N ASN A 125 3.23 0.69 -11.47
CA ASN A 125 2.76 0.32 -12.81
C ASN A 125 2.12 1.57 -13.46
N PHE A 126 2.18 1.63 -14.79
CA PHE A 126 1.92 2.78 -15.64
C PHE A 126 0.57 2.71 -16.35
N LYS A 127 -0.22 1.67 -16.04
CA LYS A 127 -1.64 1.60 -16.38
C LYS A 127 -2.50 1.68 -15.13
N GLY A 128 -3.58 2.45 -15.20
CA GLY A 128 -4.66 2.40 -14.22
C GLY A 128 -5.29 1.00 -14.17
N GLY A 129 -5.75 0.56 -12.99
CA GLY A 129 -6.43 -0.74 -12.85
C GLY A 129 -5.51 -1.98 -12.84
N SER A 130 -4.21 -1.76 -12.61
CA SER A 130 -3.17 -2.79 -12.48
C SER A 130 -3.02 -3.36 -11.06
N ALA A 131 -3.97 -3.08 -10.17
CA ALA A 131 -3.99 -3.55 -8.78
C ALA A 131 -2.79 -3.09 -7.91
N LYS A 132 -2.16 -1.93 -8.22
CA LYS A 132 -1.11 -1.32 -7.37
C LYS A 132 -1.57 -1.08 -5.94
N THR A 133 -2.56 -0.20 -5.76
CA THR A 133 -3.13 0.12 -4.45
C THR A 133 -3.64 -1.11 -3.72
N THR A 134 -4.29 -2.03 -4.44
CA THR A 134 -4.73 -3.30 -3.86
C THR A 134 -3.54 -4.12 -3.34
N THR A 135 -2.46 -4.22 -4.11
CA THR A 135 -1.23 -4.91 -3.71
C THR A 135 -0.58 -4.21 -2.52
N ALA A 136 -0.41 -2.89 -2.57
CA ALA A 136 0.20 -2.09 -1.52
C ALA A 136 -0.58 -2.19 -0.20
N ALA A 137 -1.91 -2.05 -0.25
CA ALA A 137 -2.78 -2.15 0.92
C ALA A 137 -2.72 -3.54 1.56
N HIS A 138 -2.87 -4.60 0.77
CA HIS A 138 -2.83 -5.96 1.29
C HIS A 138 -1.45 -6.35 1.80
N LEU A 139 -0.37 -5.93 1.13
CA LEU A 139 0.99 -6.20 1.57
C LEU A 139 1.30 -5.49 2.89
N ALA A 140 0.99 -4.19 3.00
CA ALA A 140 1.26 -3.42 4.20
C ALA A 140 0.50 -3.99 5.41
N GLN A 141 -0.78 -4.31 5.23
CA GLN A 141 -1.58 -4.91 6.30
C GLN A 141 -1.16 -6.33 6.63
N PHE A 142 -0.81 -7.16 5.63
CA PHE A 142 -0.25 -8.50 5.86
C PHE A 142 1.01 -8.42 6.71
N LEU A 143 1.97 -7.57 6.35
CA LEU A 143 3.21 -7.41 7.10
C LEU A 143 2.94 -6.93 8.54
N SER A 144 1.99 -6.01 8.73
CA SER A 144 1.58 -5.60 10.07
C SER A 144 1.01 -6.75 10.88
N LEU A 145 0.11 -7.53 10.27
CA LEU A 145 -0.48 -8.73 10.88
C LEU A 145 0.56 -9.82 11.14
N ARG A 146 1.71 -9.83 10.44
CA ARG A 146 2.86 -10.70 10.70
C ARG A 146 3.77 -10.20 11.83
N GLY A 147 3.54 -9.00 12.35
CA GLY A 147 4.26 -8.43 13.50
C GLY A 147 5.43 -7.52 13.11
N TYR A 148 5.43 -6.99 11.89
CA TYR A 148 6.33 -5.89 11.50
C TYR A 148 5.73 -4.55 11.86
N ARG A 149 6.60 -3.55 12.13
CA ARG A 149 6.22 -2.14 12.18
C ARG A 149 6.22 -1.59 10.76
N VAL A 150 5.04 -1.24 10.25
CA VAL A 150 4.84 -0.88 8.84
C VAL A 150 4.37 0.57 8.71
N LEU A 151 4.97 1.28 7.76
CA LEU A 151 4.47 2.57 7.28
C LEU A 151 3.98 2.41 5.84
N ALA A 152 2.71 2.70 5.59
CA ALA A 152 2.19 2.85 4.25
C ALA A 152 2.28 4.32 3.83
N ILE A 153 2.70 4.60 2.59
CA ILE A 153 2.76 5.94 2.03
C ILE A 153 1.94 5.95 0.75
N ASP A 154 0.93 6.81 0.71
CA ASP A 154 0.09 7.00 -0.46
C ASP A 154 0.60 8.19 -1.28
N LEU A 155 1.20 7.91 -2.43
CA LEU A 155 1.71 8.93 -3.35
C LEU A 155 0.73 9.23 -4.49
N ASP A 156 -0.44 8.58 -4.51
CA ASP A 156 -1.45 8.86 -5.53
C ASP A 156 -2.34 10.02 -5.07
N PRO A 157 -2.49 11.09 -5.86
CA PRO A 157 -3.43 12.18 -5.54
C PRO A 157 -4.89 11.73 -5.39
N GLN A 158 -5.26 10.57 -5.95
CA GLN A 158 -6.57 9.94 -5.75
C GLN A 158 -6.72 9.27 -4.39
N ALA A 159 -5.61 9.11 -3.66
CA ALA A 159 -5.55 8.74 -2.26
C ALA A 159 -6.34 7.47 -1.89
N SER A 160 -6.31 6.49 -2.80
CA SER A 160 -7.09 5.27 -2.68
C SER A 160 -6.55 4.36 -1.55
N LEU A 161 -5.24 4.35 -1.32
CA LEU A 161 -4.62 3.61 -0.21
C LEU A 161 -5.04 4.24 1.14
N SER A 162 -5.07 5.57 1.21
CA SER A 162 -5.51 6.31 2.40
C SER A 162 -6.95 5.98 2.77
N ALA A 163 -7.83 5.99 1.76
CA ALA A 163 -9.23 5.61 1.91
C ALA A 163 -9.40 4.15 2.36
N MET A 164 -8.57 3.23 1.87
CA MET A 164 -8.57 1.82 2.31
C MET A 164 -8.27 1.72 3.81
N PHE A 165 -7.28 2.47 4.32
CA PHE A 165 -6.94 2.48 5.75
C PHE A 165 -7.76 3.44 6.61
N GLY A 166 -8.92 3.88 6.09
CA GLY A 166 -9.95 4.53 6.90
C GLY A 166 -9.76 6.03 7.09
N HIS A 167 -8.76 6.63 6.44
CA HIS A 167 -8.58 8.08 6.39
C HIS A 167 -9.27 8.64 5.16
N GLN A 168 -10.02 9.72 5.32
CA GLN A 168 -10.71 10.42 4.27
C GLN A 168 -9.87 11.63 3.83
N PRO A 169 -9.23 11.59 2.67
CA PRO A 169 -8.31 12.64 2.21
C PRO A 169 -8.92 14.05 2.23
N GLU A 170 -10.22 14.16 1.92
CA GLU A 170 -10.89 15.46 1.83
C GLU A 170 -11.36 16.03 3.17
N LEU A 171 -11.45 15.21 4.22
CA LEU A 171 -11.97 15.61 5.54
C LEU A 171 -10.90 15.57 6.62
N ASP A 172 -10.05 14.55 6.60
CA ASP A 172 -9.10 14.27 7.66
C ASP A 172 -7.72 14.88 7.40
N VAL A 173 -7.38 15.19 6.14
CA VAL A 173 -6.03 15.63 5.72
C VAL A 173 -6.04 17.12 5.41
N GLY A 174 -5.44 17.90 6.31
CA GLY A 174 -5.23 19.33 6.15
C GLY A 174 -4.03 19.68 5.26
N PRO A 175 -3.75 20.98 5.08
CA PRO A 175 -2.61 21.46 4.31
C PRO A 175 -1.28 20.93 4.87
N SER A 176 -0.41 20.45 3.99
CA SER A 176 0.91 19.89 4.30
C SER A 176 0.86 18.72 5.29
N GLU A 177 -0.24 17.98 5.30
CA GLU A 177 -0.40 16.72 6.04
C GLU A 177 -0.28 15.49 5.12
N THR A 178 0.36 15.65 3.97
CA THR A 178 0.78 14.58 3.06
C THR A 178 2.30 14.51 2.95
N ILE A 179 2.84 13.56 2.18
CA ILE A 179 4.30 13.50 1.97
C ILE A 179 4.85 14.81 1.38
N TYR A 180 4.04 15.58 0.64
CA TYR A 180 4.44 16.88 0.09
C TYR A 180 4.92 17.83 1.20
N GLY A 181 4.23 17.86 2.34
CA GLY A 181 4.62 18.66 3.50
C GLY A 181 6.04 18.38 4.01
N ALA A 182 6.55 17.15 3.80
CA ALA A 182 7.90 16.75 4.21
C ALA A 182 8.96 16.85 3.10
N ILE A 183 8.56 17.04 1.84
CA ILE A 183 9.49 17.10 0.70
C ILE A 183 9.48 18.45 -0.04
N ARG A 184 8.61 19.38 0.37
CA ARG A 184 8.50 20.72 -0.22
C ARG A 184 9.79 21.54 -0.13
N TYR A 185 9.86 22.61 -0.91
CA TYR A 185 11.08 23.39 -1.12
C TYR A 185 11.23 24.60 -0.22
N ASP A 186 10.15 25.06 0.40
CA ASP A 186 10.13 26.27 1.21
C ASP A 186 10.23 25.99 2.72
N SER A 187 10.13 27.05 3.51
CA SER A 187 10.26 27.02 4.97
C SER A 187 9.08 26.37 5.69
N GLU A 188 8.00 26.02 5.00
CA GLU A 188 6.86 25.31 5.60
C GLU A 188 7.07 23.78 5.61
N CYS A 189 8.23 23.31 5.12
CA CYS A 189 8.64 21.92 5.26
C CYS A 189 8.59 21.48 6.73
N ARG A 190 7.98 20.32 6.99
CA ARG A 190 7.81 19.77 8.34
C ARG A 190 8.29 18.33 8.42
N SER A 191 8.62 17.89 9.63
CA SER A 191 9.03 16.51 9.86
C SER A 191 7.90 15.55 9.47
N ILE A 192 8.26 14.44 8.82
CA ILE A 192 7.34 13.35 8.49
C ILE A 192 6.67 12.77 9.74
N LEU A 193 7.30 12.88 10.92
CA LEU A 193 6.72 12.42 12.18
C LEU A 193 5.42 13.17 12.55
N GLU A 194 5.26 14.41 12.10
CA GLU A 194 4.04 15.21 12.31
C GLU A 194 2.92 14.84 11.32
N ILE A 195 3.27 14.18 10.22
CA ILE A 195 2.36 13.82 9.13
C ILE A 195 1.84 12.39 9.29
N VAL A 196 2.67 11.51 9.86
CA VAL A 196 2.35 10.09 10.09
C VAL A 196 1.13 9.95 10.98
N ARG A 197 0.20 9.08 10.56
CA ARG A 197 -1.05 8.78 11.27
C ARG A 197 -1.15 7.31 11.61
N SER A 198 -1.73 7.00 12.77
CA SER A 198 -2.12 5.64 13.10
C SER A 198 -3.31 5.20 12.25
N THR A 199 -3.39 3.90 11.96
CA THR A 199 -4.58 3.25 11.41
C THR A 199 -5.28 2.43 12.50
N TYR A 200 -6.44 1.88 12.20
CA TYR A 200 -7.13 0.93 13.09
C TYR A 200 -6.48 -0.46 13.09
N THR A 201 -5.45 -0.70 12.27
CA THR A 201 -4.64 -1.92 12.33
C THR A 201 -3.39 -1.65 13.19
N PRO A 202 -3.19 -2.35 14.31
CA PRO A 202 -1.98 -2.22 15.11
C PRO A 202 -0.71 -2.40 14.29
N ASN A 203 0.33 -1.61 14.62
CA ASN A 203 1.64 -1.54 13.95
C ASN A 203 1.63 -1.07 12.49
N LEU A 204 0.47 -0.67 11.95
CA LEU A 204 0.34 -0.07 10.62
C LEU A 204 0.02 1.41 10.75
N HIS A 205 0.93 2.23 10.21
CA HIS A 205 0.77 3.67 10.10
C HIS A 205 0.65 4.10 8.64
N LEU A 206 0.16 5.32 8.43
CA LEU A 206 -0.10 5.89 7.12
C LEU A 206 0.47 7.31 7.02
N VAL A 207 1.17 7.61 5.92
CA VAL A 207 1.27 8.96 5.37
C VAL A 207 0.20 9.07 4.27
N PRO A 208 -0.83 9.92 4.45
CA PRO A 208 -1.92 9.97 3.51
C PRO A 208 -1.53 10.72 2.24
N GLY A 209 -2.25 10.43 1.16
CA GLY A 209 -2.23 11.17 -0.09
C GLY A 209 -3.44 12.09 -0.18
N ASN A 210 -3.34 13.12 -1.02
CA ASN A 210 -4.47 13.94 -1.48
C ASN A 210 -4.02 14.73 -2.73
N LEU A 211 -4.88 15.63 -3.22
CA LEU A 211 -4.58 16.46 -4.40
C LEU A 211 -3.35 17.37 -4.24
N GLU A 212 -2.93 17.71 -3.01
CA GLU A 212 -1.74 18.53 -2.72
C GLU A 212 -0.45 17.91 -3.28
N LEU A 213 -0.40 16.59 -3.43
CA LEU A 213 0.74 15.89 -4.03
C LEU A 213 1.09 16.39 -5.44
N MET A 214 0.11 16.95 -6.16
CA MET A 214 0.33 17.56 -7.48
C MET A 214 1.18 18.83 -7.41
N GLU A 215 1.27 19.52 -6.27
CA GLU A 215 2.09 20.71 -6.12
C GLU A 215 3.58 20.38 -6.32
N PHE A 216 4.03 19.21 -5.86
CA PHE A 216 5.40 18.77 -6.07
C PHE A 216 5.78 18.69 -7.56
N GLU A 217 4.86 18.22 -8.39
CA GLU A 217 5.04 18.13 -9.84
C GLU A 217 5.11 19.52 -10.51
N HIS A 218 4.47 20.53 -9.94
CA HIS A 218 4.45 21.90 -10.46
C HIS A 218 5.63 22.76 -9.96
N GLU A 219 6.08 22.53 -8.73
CA GLU A 219 7.14 23.31 -8.11
C GLU A 219 8.53 22.84 -8.52
N THR A 220 8.73 21.52 -8.62
CA THR A 220 10.04 20.93 -8.94
C THR A 220 10.66 21.52 -10.22
N PRO A 221 9.93 21.65 -11.36
CA PRO A 221 10.48 22.29 -12.55
C PRO A 221 10.94 23.74 -12.35
N LYS A 222 10.22 24.51 -11.53
CA LYS A 222 10.53 25.92 -11.25
C LYS A 222 11.83 26.02 -10.45
N VAL A 223 11.99 25.15 -9.46
CA VAL A 223 13.20 25.06 -8.63
C VAL A 223 14.41 24.66 -9.46
N LEU A 224 14.25 23.64 -10.32
CA LEU A 224 15.32 23.18 -11.24
C LEU A 224 15.76 24.28 -12.21
N THR A 225 14.80 25.07 -12.74
CA THR A 225 15.10 26.18 -13.66
C THR A 225 15.85 27.31 -12.96
N ASN A 226 15.46 27.63 -11.73
CA ASN A 226 16.06 28.71 -10.95
C ASN A 226 17.41 28.34 -10.31
N ARG A 227 17.89 27.09 -10.48
CA ARG A 227 19.15 26.58 -9.91
C ARG A 227 19.30 26.88 -8.42
N GLN A 228 18.20 26.81 -7.67
CA GLN A 228 18.27 27.05 -6.24
C GLN A 228 19.18 26.00 -5.59
N PRO A 229 20.17 26.42 -4.78
CA PRO A 229 21.01 25.48 -4.04
C PRO A 229 20.17 24.71 -3.01
N GLY A 230 20.37 23.40 -2.92
CA GLY A 230 19.67 22.54 -1.96
C GLY A 230 19.65 21.06 -2.38
N THR A 231 18.96 20.24 -1.59
CA THR A 231 18.76 18.81 -1.88
C THR A 231 18.07 18.64 -3.24
N MET A 232 18.64 17.77 -4.07
CA MET A 232 18.06 17.36 -5.35
C MET A 232 16.68 16.72 -5.15
N PHE A 233 15.70 17.00 -6.02
CA PHE A 233 14.31 16.55 -5.81
C PHE A 233 14.18 15.06 -5.49
N PHE A 234 14.95 14.21 -6.19
CA PHE A 234 14.93 12.75 -6.05
C PHE A 234 15.48 12.25 -4.71
N ALA A 235 16.30 13.04 -4.01
CA ALA A 235 16.87 12.68 -2.71
C ALA A 235 15.95 13.08 -1.55
N ARG A 236 15.02 14.04 -1.75
CA ARG A 236 14.19 14.61 -0.66
C ARG A 236 13.35 13.57 0.05
N LEU A 237 12.75 12.64 -0.69
CA LEU A 237 11.98 11.55 -0.08
C LEU A 237 12.87 10.61 0.75
N GLY A 238 14.06 10.27 0.26
CA GLY A 238 15.02 9.45 1.00
C GLY A 238 15.49 10.11 2.30
N GLU A 239 15.79 11.41 2.25
CA GLU A 239 16.18 12.20 3.43
C GLU A 239 15.05 12.26 4.47
N CYS A 240 13.83 12.50 4.02
CA CYS A 240 12.63 12.48 4.86
C CYS A 240 12.42 11.10 5.53
N LEU A 241 12.57 10.01 4.77
CA LEU A 241 12.42 8.65 5.31
C LEU A 241 13.53 8.25 6.31
N ALA A 242 14.69 8.91 6.25
CA ALA A 242 15.75 8.69 7.23
C ALA A 242 15.33 9.11 8.65
N GLU A 243 14.44 10.10 8.80
CA GLU A 243 13.90 10.53 10.10
C GLU A 243 13.11 9.43 10.81
N ILE A 244 12.45 8.55 10.03
CA ILE A 244 11.60 7.48 10.54
C ILE A 244 12.28 6.11 10.48
N GLU A 245 13.56 6.06 10.11
CA GLU A 245 14.25 4.80 9.90
C GLU A 245 14.10 3.90 11.13
N ALA A 246 14.50 4.35 12.33
CA ALA A 246 14.44 3.53 13.54
C ALA A 246 13.02 3.08 13.97
N ALA A 247 11.98 3.79 13.53
CA ALA A 247 10.60 3.53 13.94
C ALA A 247 9.94 2.37 13.19
N TYR A 248 10.38 2.10 11.96
CA TYR A 248 9.74 1.13 11.07
C TYR A 248 10.69 0.02 10.61
N ASP A 249 10.09 -1.12 10.30
CA ASP A 249 10.78 -2.26 9.70
C ASP A 249 10.64 -2.24 8.17
N VAL A 250 9.44 -1.88 7.71
CA VAL A 250 9.09 -1.85 6.29
C VAL A 250 8.27 -0.60 5.98
N VAL A 251 8.61 0.09 4.88
CA VAL A 251 7.78 1.12 4.26
C VAL A 251 7.20 0.54 2.97
N VAL A 252 5.89 0.69 2.75
CA VAL A 252 5.21 0.31 1.51
C VAL A 252 4.66 1.57 0.86
N ILE A 253 5.12 1.87 -0.35
CA ILE A 253 4.75 3.07 -1.11
C ILE A 253 3.79 2.66 -2.23
N ASP A 254 2.59 3.23 -2.25
CA ASP A 254 1.66 3.13 -3.39
C ASP A 254 1.94 4.28 -4.36
N CYS A 255 2.54 3.98 -5.51
CA CYS A 255 2.91 4.99 -6.49
C CYS A 255 1.75 5.31 -7.46
N PRO A 256 1.62 6.58 -7.89
CA PRO A 256 0.66 6.95 -8.92
C PRO A 256 0.99 6.29 -10.27
N PRO A 257 0.04 6.20 -11.21
CA PRO A 257 0.30 5.63 -12.54
C PRO A 257 1.19 6.50 -13.44
N GLN A 258 1.43 7.76 -13.09
CA GLN A 258 2.24 8.69 -13.87
C GLN A 258 3.73 8.64 -13.49
N LEU A 259 4.61 8.84 -14.48
CA LEU A 259 6.06 8.95 -14.27
C LEU A 259 6.44 10.41 -14.01
N GLY A 260 6.07 10.92 -12.84
CA GLY A 260 6.38 12.28 -12.39
C GLY A 260 7.61 12.36 -11.48
N PHE A 261 7.94 13.56 -11.01
CA PHE A 261 9.01 13.81 -10.03
C PHE A 261 8.79 13.06 -8.73
N LEU A 262 7.53 12.91 -8.28
CA LEU A 262 7.20 12.17 -7.06
C LEU A 262 7.48 10.67 -7.22
N THR A 263 7.06 10.08 -8.35
CA THR A 263 7.33 8.67 -8.68
C THR A 263 8.83 8.39 -8.80
N LEU A 264 9.59 9.32 -9.40
CA LEU A 264 11.05 9.21 -9.48
C LEU A 264 11.70 9.29 -8.11
N SER A 265 11.23 10.18 -7.24
CA SER A 265 11.72 10.27 -5.85
C SER A 265 11.44 8.99 -5.08
N ALA A 266 10.25 8.39 -5.27
CA ALA A 266 9.89 7.09 -4.72
C ALA A 266 10.76 5.94 -5.24
N LEU A 267 11.16 5.99 -6.51
CA LEU A 267 12.09 5.02 -7.10
C LEU A 267 13.49 5.13 -6.50
N CYS A 268 13.99 6.36 -6.31
CA CYS A 268 15.34 6.59 -5.76
C CYS A 268 15.42 6.29 -4.27
N ALA A 269 14.32 6.47 -3.54
CA ALA A 269 14.23 6.12 -2.12
C ALA A 269 13.96 4.62 -1.90
N ALA A 270 13.45 3.90 -2.90
CA ALA A 270 13.09 2.50 -2.77
C ALA A 270 14.33 1.61 -2.62
N THR A 271 14.29 0.69 -1.67
CA THR A 271 15.26 -0.41 -1.61
C THR A 271 14.79 -1.60 -2.43
N ALA A 272 13.48 -1.69 -2.71
CA ALA A 272 12.90 -2.76 -3.47
C ALA A 272 11.70 -2.28 -4.30
N VAL A 273 11.49 -2.89 -5.46
CA VAL A 273 10.45 -2.48 -6.40
C VAL A 273 9.57 -3.67 -6.78
N ILE A 274 8.26 -3.48 -6.68
CA ILE A 274 7.25 -4.40 -7.20
C ILE A 274 6.54 -3.73 -8.38
N ILE A 275 6.69 -4.33 -9.56
CA ILE A 275 5.95 -3.93 -10.75
C ILE A 275 4.75 -4.85 -10.90
N THR A 276 3.54 -4.34 -10.70
CA THR A 276 2.34 -5.13 -10.97
C THR A 276 2.13 -5.24 -12.47
N VAL A 277 1.62 -6.37 -12.95
CA VAL A 277 1.33 -6.58 -14.38
C VAL A 277 0.07 -7.41 -14.54
N HIS A 278 -0.86 -6.94 -15.36
CA HIS A 278 -1.98 -7.77 -15.79
C HIS A 278 -1.50 -8.63 -16.97
N PRO A 279 -1.75 -9.95 -16.99
CA PRO A 279 -1.19 -10.87 -18.00
C PRO A 279 -1.93 -10.78 -19.34
N GLN A 280 -1.96 -9.59 -19.94
CA GLN A 280 -2.49 -9.31 -21.27
C GLN A 280 -1.42 -8.67 -22.15
N MET A 281 -1.47 -8.93 -23.46
CA MET A 281 -0.44 -8.44 -24.39
C MET A 281 -0.29 -6.91 -24.36
N LEU A 282 -1.41 -6.18 -24.32
CA LEU A 282 -1.38 -4.71 -24.26
C LEU A 282 -0.68 -4.20 -23.00
N ASP A 283 -0.91 -4.85 -21.86
CA ASP A 283 -0.26 -4.51 -20.59
C ASP A 283 1.24 -4.78 -20.64
N VAL A 284 1.67 -5.88 -21.26
CA VAL A 284 3.09 -6.20 -21.45
C VAL A 284 3.77 -5.22 -22.42
N MET A 285 3.07 -4.79 -23.48
CA MET A 285 3.56 -3.74 -24.38
C MET A 285 3.72 -2.40 -23.65
N SER A 286 2.73 -1.98 -22.86
CA SER A 286 2.83 -0.78 -22.02
C SER A 286 3.95 -0.88 -21.00
N MET A 287 4.15 -2.05 -20.38
CA MET A 287 5.24 -2.31 -19.45
C MET A 287 6.61 -2.16 -20.14
N SER A 288 6.78 -2.63 -21.38
CA SER A 288 8.02 -2.46 -22.13
C SER A 288 8.37 -0.98 -22.31
N GLN A 289 7.41 -0.15 -22.72
CA GLN A 289 7.61 1.30 -22.83
C GLN A 289 7.95 1.93 -21.48
N PHE A 290 7.28 1.50 -20.42
CA PHE A 290 7.58 1.96 -19.07
C PHE A 290 9.02 1.66 -18.65
N LEU A 291 9.50 0.43 -18.87
CA LEU A 291 10.85 0.04 -18.50
C LEU A 291 11.90 0.88 -19.25
N LEU A 292 11.66 1.19 -20.53
CA LEU A 292 12.51 2.08 -21.31
C LEU A 292 12.53 3.49 -20.70
N MET A 293 11.36 4.09 -20.46
CA MET A 293 11.27 5.43 -19.87
C MET A 293 11.92 5.51 -18.49
N THR A 294 11.74 4.46 -17.67
CA THR A 294 12.35 4.40 -16.34
C THR A 294 13.86 4.33 -16.44
N SER A 295 14.39 3.50 -17.33
CA SER A 295 15.82 3.38 -17.57
C SER A 295 16.43 4.74 -17.97
N ASP A 296 15.77 5.47 -18.87
CA ASP A 296 16.23 6.78 -19.32
C ASP A 296 16.23 7.79 -18.17
N LEU A 297 15.18 7.82 -17.36
CA LEU A 297 15.08 8.75 -16.23
C LEU A 297 16.06 8.40 -15.09
N LEU A 298 16.23 7.11 -14.77
CA LEU A 298 17.22 6.69 -13.80
C LEU A 298 18.64 7.04 -14.26
N THR A 299 18.94 6.95 -15.57
CA THR A 299 20.23 7.40 -16.12
C THR A 299 20.45 8.89 -15.87
N VAL A 300 19.41 9.73 -15.99
CA VAL A 300 19.50 11.17 -15.66
C VAL A 300 19.76 11.38 -14.18
N VAL A 301 19.10 10.61 -13.31
CA VAL A 301 19.30 10.68 -11.86
C VAL A 301 20.71 10.26 -11.47
N GLU A 302 21.23 9.15 -12.00
CA GLU A 302 22.59 8.66 -11.76
C GLU A 302 23.63 9.69 -12.18
N ASN A 303 23.48 10.28 -13.37
CA ASN A 303 24.36 11.34 -13.87
C ASN A 303 24.32 12.60 -13.00
N ALA A 304 23.22 12.82 -12.28
CA ALA A 304 23.06 13.90 -11.32
C ALA A 304 23.53 13.53 -9.89
N GLY A 305 24.10 12.34 -9.70
CA GLY A 305 24.63 11.85 -8.42
C GLY A 305 23.59 11.18 -7.51
N GLY A 306 22.41 10.82 -8.02
CA GLY A 306 21.42 10.07 -7.27
C GLY A 306 21.78 8.59 -7.13
N ASN A 307 21.33 7.98 -6.04
CA ASN A 307 21.47 6.55 -5.82
C ASN A 307 20.33 5.79 -6.52
N THR A 308 20.68 4.74 -7.28
CA THR A 308 19.76 3.84 -7.96
C THR A 308 19.93 2.38 -7.52
N ASP A 309 20.66 2.15 -6.43
CA ASP A 309 20.85 0.83 -5.84
C ASP A 309 19.53 0.26 -5.33
N TYR A 310 19.28 -1.01 -5.65
CA TYR A 310 18.14 -1.77 -5.15
C TYR A 310 18.58 -3.16 -4.68
N ASP A 311 17.90 -3.69 -3.67
CA ASP A 311 18.09 -5.06 -3.20
C ASP A 311 17.48 -6.07 -4.17
N TRP A 312 16.28 -5.75 -4.65
CA TRP A 312 15.57 -6.58 -5.61
C TRP A 312 14.44 -5.83 -6.30
N MET A 313 14.14 -6.29 -7.51
CA MET A 313 13.00 -5.87 -8.30
C MET A 313 12.23 -7.11 -8.74
N ARG A 314 10.89 -7.08 -8.61
CA ARG A 314 10.01 -8.19 -8.98
C ARG A 314 8.81 -7.75 -9.79
N TYR A 315 8.39 -8.59 -10.73
CA TYR A 315 7.13 -8.50 -11.43
C TYR A 315 6.09 -9.35 -10.71
N LEU A 316 4.95 -8.75 -10.37
CA LEU A 316 3.82 -9.44 -9.79
C LEU A 316 2.71 -9.56 -10.83
N VAL A 317 2.41 -10.79 -11.24
CA VAL A 317 1.24 -11.06 -12.08
C VAL A 317 -0.02 -10.86 -11.24
N THR A 318 -0.86 -9.93 -11.64
CA THR A 318 -2.10 -9.54 -10.93
C THR A 318 -3.33 -9.85 -11.75
N ARG A 319 -4.47 -9.99 -11.05
CA ARG A 319 -5.77 -10.29 -11.66
C ARG A 319 -5.72 -11.53 -12.56
N PHE A 320 -4.94 -12.54 -12.16
CA PHE A 320 -4.72 -13.75 -12.93
C PHE A 320 -5.92 -14.70 -12.85
N GLU A 321 -6.30 -15.27 -13.99
CA GLU A 321 -7.29 -16.33 -14.10
C GLU A 321 -6.61 -17.62 -14.61
N PRO A 322 -6.38 -18.63 -13.75
CA PRO A 322 -5.64 -19.85 -14.14
C PRO A 322 -6.29 -20.65 -15.28
N ASN A 323 -7.61 -20.52 -15.44
CA ASN A 323 -8.37 -21.18 -16.50
C ASN A 323 -8.40 -20.37 -17.81
N ASP A 324 -7.83 -19.18 -17.82
CA ASP A 324 -7.67 -18.35 -19.02
C ASP A 324 -6.35 -18.76 -19.71
N GLY A 325 -6.49 -19.48 -20.83
CA GLY A 325 -5.38 -19.96 -21.64
C GLY A 325 -4.45 -18.84 -22.11
N PRO A 326 -4.96 -17.76 -22.74
CA PRO A 326 -4.18 -16.57 -23.09
C PRO A 326 -3.40 -15.96 -21.91
N GLN A 327 -4.02 -15.78 -20.74
CA GLN A 327 -3.31 -15.25 -19.56
C GLN A 327 -2.21 -16.20 -19.09
N SER A 328 -2.47 -17.51 -19.09
CA SER A 328 -1.50 -18.53 -18.70
C SER A 328 -0.29 -18.55 -19.64
N GLN A 329 -0.53 -18.43 -20.95
CA GLN A 329 0.52 -18.30 -21.96
C GLN A 329 1.33 -17.03 -21.73
N MET A 330 0.67 -15.90 -21.45
CA MET A 330 1.33 -14.62 -21.19
C MET A 330 2.19 -14.65 -19.92
N ALA A 331 1.67 -15.20 -18.82
CA ALA A 331 2.44 -15.37 -17.59
C ALA A 331 3.65 -16.29 -17.81
N GLY A 332 3.50 -17.37 -18.59
CA GLY A 332 4.60 -18.24 -19.01
C GLY A 332 5.66 -17.51 -19.84
N PHE A 333 5.22 -16.66 -20.78
CA PHE A 333 6.10 -15.82 -21.58
C PHE A 333 6.88 -14.79 -20.73
N MET A 334 6.23 -14.15 -19.75
CA MET A 334 6.91 -13.26 -18.83
C MET A 334 7.97 -14.00 -18.00
N ARG A 335 7.64 -15.20 -17.50
CA ARG A 335 8.58 -16.04 -16.75
C ARG A 335 9.76 -16.51 -17.60
N SER A 336 9.56 -16.78 -18.89
CA SER A 336 10.67 -17.19 -19.77
C SER A 336 11.64 -16.04 -20.06
N ILE A 337 11.15 -14.80 -20.14
CA ILE A 337 11.99 -13.61 -20.39
C ILE A 337 12.65 -13.09 -19.11
N PHE A 338 11.89 -12.93 -18.04
CA PHE A 338 12.34 -12.26 -16.83
C PHE A 338 12.85 -13.21 -15.74
N GLY A 339 12.61 -14.52 -15.89
CA GLY A 339 13.11 -15.56 -14.99
C GLY A 339 12.66 -15.35 -13.55
N ASN A 340 13.62 -15.43 -12.63
CA ASN A 340 13.43 -15.24 -11.19
C ASN A 340 13.02 -13.81 -10.78
N ARG A 341 12.91 -12.88 -11.73
CA ARG A 341 12.33 -11.56 -11.47
C ARG A 341 10.81 -11.58 -11.50
N VAL A 342 10.15 -12.60 -12.04
CA VAL A 342 8.68 -12.75 -11.87
C VAL A 342 8.46 -13.53 -10.58
N LEU A 343 7.54 -13.06 -9.74
CA LEU A 343 7.12 -13.85 -8.57
C LEU A 343 6.56 -15.20 -9.02
N GLU A 344 6.82 -16.23 -8.23
CA GLU A 344 6.32 -17.57 -8.47
C GLU A 344 4.80 -17.57 -8.38
N ASN A 345 4.26 -16.90 -7.36
CA ASN A 345 2.84 -16.78 -7.11
C ASN A 345 2.22 -15.57 -7.83
N SER A 346 0.96 -15.74 -8.25
CA SER A 346 0.18 -14.69 -8.90
C SER A 346 -0.99 -14.27 -8.01
N MET A 347 -1.33 -12.98 -8.01
CA MET A 347 -2.58 -12.51 -7.41
C MET A 347 -3.76 -12.84 -8.32
N LEU A 348 -4.69 -13.65 -7.81
CA LEU A 348 -5.88 -14.08 -8.56
C LEU A 348 -6.87 -12.94 -8.75
N LYS A 349 -7.58 -12.96 -9.89
CA LYS A 349 -8.80 -12.16 -10.04
C LYS A 349 -9.89 -12.78 -9.18
N SER A 350 -10.44 -12.00 -8.25
CA SER A 350 -11.51 -12.45 -7.37
C SER A 350 -12.54 -11.35 -7.16
N THR A 351 -13.83 -11.73 -7.20
CA THR A 351 -14.92 -10.82 -6.84
C THR A 351 -14.82 -10.41 -5.37
N ALA A 352 -14.32 -11.28 -4.50
CA ALA A 352 -14.15 -10.93 -3.08
C ALA A 352 -13.17 -9.75 -2.89
N ILE A 353 -12.07 -9.71 -3.65
CA ILE A 353 -11.11 -8.59 -3.61
C ILE A 353 -11.78 -7.31 -4.17
N SER A 354 -12.52 -7.43 -5.27
CA SER A 354 -13.23 -6.30 -5.87
C SER A 354 -14.28 -5.71 -4.92
N ASP A 355 -15.11 -6.56 -4.31
CA ASP A 355 -16.20 -6.18 -3.42
C ASP A 355 -15.68 -5.57 -2.11
N ALA A 356 -14.61 -6.13 -1.54
CA ALA A 356 -13.91 -5.53 -0.41
C ALA A 356 -13.35 -4.14 -0.77
N GLY A 357 -12.75 -4.00 -1.96
CA GLY A 357 -12.27 -2.71 -2.46
C GLY A 357 -13.38 -1.66 -2.62
N LEU A 358 -14.58 -2.04 -3.05
CA LEU A 358 -15.74 -1.13 -3.16
C LEU A 358 -16.17 -0.57 -1.81
N THR A 359 -15.98 -1.32 -0.73
CA THR A 359 -16.24 -0.89 0.65
C THR A 359 -15.00 -0.29 1.32
N LYS A 360 -13.92 -0.09 0.56
CA LYS A 360 -12.63 0.43 1.01
C LYS A 360 -11.98 -0.48 2.08
N GLN A 361 -12.09 -1.78 1.97
CA GLN A 361 -11.53 -2.75 2.92
C GLN A 361 -10.61 -3.74 2.21
N THR A 362 -9.62 -4.28 2.92
CA THR A 362 -8.89 -5.45 2.44
C THR A 362 -9.65 -6.75 2.75
N LEU A 363 -9.20 -7.87 2.18
CA LEU A 363 -9.73 -9.19 2.54
C LEU A 363 -9.43 -9.63 3.99
N TYR A 364 -8.46 -8.99 4.66
CA TYR A 364 -8.15 -9.29 6.06
C TYR A 364 -9.19 -8.71 7.02
N GLU A 365 -9.95 -7.71 6.59
CA GLU A 365 -10.95 -7.01 7.41
C GLU A 365 -12.35 -7.58 7.26
N VAL A 366 -12.69 -8.08 6.07
CA VAL A 366 -14.03 -8.54 5.77
C VAL A 366 -14.32 -9.91 6.39
N GLU A 367 -15.56 -10.08 6.86
CA GLU A 367 -16.02 -11.34 7.42
C GLU A 367 -16.22 -12.38 6.32
N ARG A 368 -15.66 -13.57 6.53
CA ARG A 368 -15.75 -14.69 5.57
C ARG A 368 -17.19 -15.02 5.16
N GLY A 369 -18.16 -14.83 6.07
CA GLY A 369 -19.58 -15.08 5.84
C GLY A 369 -20.24 -14.13 4.82
N GLN A 370 -19.59 -13.03 4.44
CA GLN A 370 -20.08 -12.09 3.44
C GLN A 370 -19.91 -12.61 2.00
N PHE A 371 -19.14 -13.69 1.81
CA PHE A 371 -18.77 -14.19 0.49
C PHE A 371 -19.08 -15.68 0.33
N THR A 372 -19.14 -16.12 -0.93
CA THR A 372 -19.04 -17.55 -1.24
C THR A 372 -17.72 -18.09 -0.70
N ARG A 373 -17.80 -19.08 0.20
CA ARG A 373 -16.64 -19.65 0.92
C ARG A 373 -15.44 -19.96 0.01
N GLY A 374 -15.67 -20.69 -1.09
CA GLY A 374 -14.61 -21.06 -2.03
C GLY A 374 -14.01 -19.88 -2.81
N THR A 375 -14.70 -18.75 -2.93
CA THR A 375 -14.17 -17.54 -3.57
C THR A 375 -13.29 -16.74 -2.62
N TYR A 376 -13.74 -16.60 -1.35
CA TYR A 376 -12.94 -15.96 -0.31
C TYR A 376 -11.66 -16.74 -0.04
N ASP A 377 -11.76 -18.05 0.20
CA ASP A 377 -10.63 -18.89 0.59
C ASP A 377 -9.52 -18.87 -0.48
N ARG A 378 -9.88 -19.03 -1.76
CA ARG A 378 -8.91 -18.96 -2.88
C ARG A 378 -8.25 -17.59 -3.03
N ALA A 379 -9.00 -16.51 -2.77
CA ALA A 379 -8.46 -15.16 -2.87
C ALA A 379 -7.48 -14.87 -1.73
N LEU A 380 -7.85 -15.28 -0.50
CA LEU A 380 -6.99 -15.14 0.67
C LEU A 380 -5.73 -16.00 0.55
N GLU A 381 -5.85 -17.23 0.05
CA GLU A 381 -4.72 -18.12 -0.22
C GLU A 381 -3.74 -17.48 -1.22
N SER A 382 -4.23 -17.00 -2.35
CA SER A 382 -3.42 -16.30 -3.35
C SER A 382 -2.70 -15.07 -2.79
N LEU A 383 -3.40 -14.24 -1.99
CA LEU A 383 -2.78 -13.11 -1.31
C LEU A 383 -1.69 -13.54 -0.32
N THR A 384 -1.97 -14.58 0.46
CA THR A 384 -1.05 -15.09 1.48
C THR A 384 0.23 -15.65 0.85
N LEU A 385 0.10 -16.38 -0.26
CA LEU A 385 1.25 -16.91 -1.00
C LEU A 385 2.12 -15.78 -1.59
N VAL A 386 1.49 -14.80 -2.26
CA VAL A 386 2.21 -13.66 -2.85
C VAL A 386 2.89 -12.82 -1.77
N ASN A 387 2.16 -12.45 -0.72
CA ASN A 387 2.71 -11.62 0.34
C ASN A 387 3.77 -12.37 1.16
N GLY A 388 3.63 -13.69 1.33
CA GLY A 388 4.64 -14.54 1.95
C GLY A 388 5.93 -14.60 1.13
N GLU A 389 5.84 -14.69 -0.19
CA GLU A 389 7.00 -14.64 -1.10
C GLU A 389 7.72 -13.28 -1.02
N ILE A 390 6.96 -12.17 -0.95
CA ILE A 390 7.54 -10.83 -0.75
C ILE A 390 8.19 -10.71 0.64
N GLU A 391 7.54 -11.23 1.69
CA GLU A 391 8.11 -11.28 3.04
C GLU A 391 9.45 -12.04 3.05
N GLU A 392 9.55 -13.15 2.31
CA GLU A 392 10.80 -13.92 2.19
C GLU A 392 11.91 -13.09 1.53
N LEU A 393 11.61 -12.31 0.49
CA LEU A 393 12.58 -11.42 -0.15
C LEU A 393 13.09 -10.34 0.82
N ILE A 394 12.20 -9.72 1.60
CA ILE A 394 12.55 -8.76 2.66
C ILE A 394 13.50 -9.42 3.68
N ARG A 395 13.15 -10.61 4.17
CA ARG A 395 13.95 -11.36 5.15
C ARG A 395 15.32 -11.74 4.58
N LYS A 396 15.38 -12.12 3.31
CA LYS A 396 16.63 -12.45 2.61
C LYS A 396 17.56 -11.25 2.47
N THR A 397 17.03 -10.05 2.24
CA THR A 397 17.84 -8.80 2.27
C THR A 397 18.53 -8.61 3.62
N TRP A 398 17.85 -8.96 4.71
CA TRP A 398 18.40 -8.91 6.06
C TRP A 398 19.29 -10.11 6.41
N GLY A 399 19.56 -11.02 5.46
CA GLY A 399 20.34 -12.23 5.71
C GLY A 399 19.65 -13.26 6.60
N ARG A 400 18.33 -13.13 6.81
CA ARG A 400 17.53 -14.10 7.56
C ARG A 400 17.20 -15.30 6.66
N LYS A 401 17.19 -16.50 7.25
CA LYS A 401 16.78 -17.74 6.59
C LYS A 401 15.27 -17.96 6.63
#